data_AF-A0A7H9DJL8-F1
#
_entry.id   AF-A0A7H9DJL8-F1
#
_cell.length_a   1.000
_cell.length_b   1.000
_cell.length_c   1.000
_cell.angle_alpha   90.00
_cell.angle_beta   90.00
_cell.angle_gamma   90.00
#
_symmetry.space_group_name_H-M   'P 1'
#
loop_
_entity.id
_entity.type
_entity.pdbx_description
1 polymer ?
#
loop_
_entity_poly.entity_id
_entity_poly.type
_entity_poly.pdbx_seq_one_letter_code
_entity_poly.pdbx_strand_id
1 'polypeptide(L)'
;MKKLNLNTIIYIFITPIFTFCIWSITTHTWLHFINTLFVLSIIMTMFSFLLLLVQEGIFDVTSYGFRKFRYQMMRKKNRHLYEEDDFYNPKSPKRQHYAVQSWIKPTLFANLTYIILSFILAFTI
;
A
#
# COMPACT_ATOMS: atom_id res chain seq x y z
N MET A 1 -17.53 7.28 -11.66
CA MET A 1 -16.12 7.69 -11.61
C MET A 1 -15.96 8.81 -10.57
N LYS A 2 -15.40 8.53 -9.39
CA LYS A 2 -15.08 9.58 -8.41
C LYS A 2 -14.03 10.50 -9.04
N LYS A 3 -14.33 11.79 -9.15
CA LYS A 3 -13.41 12.81 -9.68
C LYS A 3 -12.04 12.66 -9.00
N LEU A 4 -10.97 12.61 -9.79
CA LEU A 4 -9.61 12.75 -9.29
C LEU A 4 -9.56 14.00 -8.40
N ASN A 5 -9.27 13.82 -7.11
CA ASN A 5 -9.14 14.94 -6.19
C ASN A 5 -7.79 15.63 -6.47
N LEU A 6 -7.71 16.96 -6.29
CA LEU A 6 -6.47 17.72 -6.47
C LEU A 6 -5.31 17.11 -5.67
N ASN A 7 -5.61 16.64 -4.46
CA ASN A 7 -4.65 15.96 -3.59
C ASN A 7 -4.07 14.70 -4.25
N THR A 8 -4.89 13.92 -4.96
CA THR A 8 -4.43 12.72 -5.69
C THR A 8 -3.44 13.08 -6.78
N ILE A 9 -3.66 14.18 -7.48
CA ILE A 9 -2.76 14.67 -8.53
C ILE A 9 -1.40 15.03 -7.91
N ILE A 10 -1.40 15.76 -6.79
CA ILE A 10 -0.18 16.13 -6.06
C ILE A 10 0.64 14.87 -5.68
N TYR A 11 -0.01 13.84 -5.15
CA TYR A 11 0.67 12.60 -4.77
C TYR A 11 1.14 11.74 -5.95
N ILE A 12 0.63 11.95 -7.16
CA ILE A 12 1.15 11.29 -8.37
C ILE A 12 2.44 11.99 -8.81
N PHE A 13 2.46 13.33 -8.79
CA PHE A 13 3.61 14.11 -9.22
C PHE A 13 4.75 14.20 -8.19
N ILE A 14 4.54 13.77 -6.95
CA ILE A 14 5.58 13.83 -5.92
C ILE A 14 6.85 13.07 -6.32
N THR A 15 6.71 11.89 -6.93
CA THR A 15 7.85 11.06 -7.37
C THR A 15 8.68 11.75 -8.45
N PRO A 16 8.11 12.18 -9.60
CA PRO A 16 8.90 12.86 -10.63
C PRO A 16 9.45 14.22 -10.17
N ILE A 17 8.73 14.97 -9.32
CA ILE A 17 9.27 16.21 -8.71
C ILE A 17 10.52 15.89 -7.88
N PHE A 18 10.45 14.86 -7.03
CA PHE A 18 11.57 14.49 -6.18
C PHE A 18 12.76 13.96 -7.01
N THR A 19 12.49 13.17 -8.06
CA THR A 19 13.50 12.77 -9.04
C THR A 19 14.18 13.99 -9.66
N PHE A 20 13.41 14.98 -10.11
CA PHE A 20 13.94 16.20 -10.72
C PHE A 20 14.81 17.01 -9.75
N CYS A 21 14.40 17.12 -8.48
CA CYS A 21 15.19 17.78 -7.44
C CYS A 21 16.53 17.07 -7.22
N ILE A 22 16.54 15.74 -7.09
CA ILE A 22 17.79 14.97 -6.90
C ILE A 22 18.70 15.09 -8.13
N TRP A 23 18.13 14.98 -9.32
CA TRP A 23 18.88 15.12 -10.56
C TRP A 23 19.50 16.51 -10.72
N SER A 24 18.81 17.55 -10.26
CA SER A 24 19.31 18.94 -10.31
C SER A 24 20.50 19.21 -9.38
N ILE A 25 20.72 18.37 -8.37
CA ILE A 25 21.82 18.54 -7.39
C ILE A 25 23.00 17.61 -7.69
N THR A 26 22.77 16.54 -8.46
CA THR A 26 23.75 15.47 -8.69
C THR A 26 24.38 15.58 -10.08
N THR A 27 24.32 14.51 -10.87
CA THR A 27 24.88 14.50 -12.22
C THR A 27 23.77 14.70 -13.24
N HIS A 28 23.95 15.70 -14.12
CA HIS A 28 22.96 16.07 -15.14
C HIS A 28 22.99 15.13 -16.36
N THR A 29 23.18 13.83 -16.13
CA THR A 29 23.14 12.82 -17.20
C THR A 29 21.74 12.23 -17.31
N TRP A 30 21.34 11.88 -18.53
CA TRP A 30 20.03 11.27 -18.81
C TRP A 30 19.88 9.89 -18.14
N LEU A 31 20.97 9.10 -18.15
CA LEU A 31 21.03 7.81 -17.46
C LEU A 31 20.81 7.95 -15.95
N HIS A 32 21.43 8.95 -15.31
CA HIS A 32 21.25 9.17 -13.88
C HIS A 32 19.81 9.62 -13.53
N PHE A 33 19.17 10.40 -14.41
CA PHE A 33 17.75 10.76 -14.25
C PHE A 33 16.86 9.52 -14.24
N ILE A 34 17.01 8.64 -15.24
CA ILE A 34 16.18 7.43 -15.38
C ILE A 34 16.40 6.46 -14.22
N ASN A 35 17.66 6.26 -13.81
CA ASN A 35 17.99 5.41 -12.67
C ASN A 35 17.40 5.96 -11.36
N THR A 36 17.48 7.27 -11.16
CA THR A 36 16.89 7.93 -9.98
C THR A 36 15.37 7.80 -9.98
N LEU A 37 14.71 7.97 -11.13
CA LEU A 37 13.27 7.78 -11.28
C LEU A 37 12.86 6.35 -10.93
N PHE A 38 13.61 5.37 -11.44
CA PHE A 38 13.35 3.95 -11.21
C PHE A 38 13.45 3.60 -9.72
N VAL A 39 14.55 3.97 -9.07
CA VAL A 39 14.78 3.69 -7.64
C VAL A 39 13.73 4.34 -6.76
N LEU A 40 13.43 5.62 -7.00
CA LEU A 40 12.38 6.32 -6.24
C LEU A 40 10.99 5.71 -6.46
N SER A 41 10.67 5.32 -7.69
CA SER A 41 9.37 4.70 -8.00
C SER A 41 9.22 3.34 -7.30
N ILE A 42 10.29 2.56 -7.16
CA ILE A 42 10.28 1.31 -6.37
C ILE A 42 10.00 1.62 -4.90
N ILE A 43 10.73 2.55 -4.30
CA ILE A 43 10.56 2.92 -2.89
C ILE A 43 9.13 3.41 -2.64
N MET A 44 8.62 4.29 -3.49
CA MET A 44 7.26 4.83 -3.39
C MET A 44 6.19 3.77 -3.62
N THR A 45 6.44 2.79 -4.49
CA THR A 45 5.55 1.63 -4.69
C THR A 45 5.50 0.76 -3.43
N MET A 46 6.64 0.42 -2.85
CA MET A 46 6.71 -0.36 -1.61
C MET A 46 5.98 0.34 -0.47
N PHE A 47 6.22 1.65 -0.30
CA PHE A 47 5.57 2.45 0.73
C PHE A 47 4.05 2.54 0.52
N SER A 48 3.60 2.86 -0.69
CA SER A 48 2.17 2.95 -1.03
C SER A 48 1.46 1.60 -0.87
N PHE A 49 2.13 0.51 -1.21
CA PHE A 49 1.60 -0.84 -1.04
C PHE A 49 1.44 -1.19 0.45
N LEU A 50 2.44 -0.88 1.28
CA LEU A 50 2.35 -1.08 2.72
C LEU A 50 1.18 -0.28 3.33
N LEU A 51 1.03 0.99 2.93
CA LEU A 51 -0.10 1.81 3.37
C LEU A 51 -1.45 1.22 2.92
N LEU A 52 -1.54 0.69 1.71
CA LEU A 52 -2.73 0.02 1.22
C LEU A 52 -3.05 -1.22 2.07
N LEU A 53 -2.06 -2.07 2.37
CA LEU A 53 -2.25 -3.25 3.22
C LEU A 53 -2.79 -2.91 4.61
N VAL A 54 -2.25 -1.85 5.21
CA VAL A 54 -2.68 -1.35 6.53
C VAL A 54 -4.09 -0.79 6.47
N GLN A 55 -4.40 0.04 5.46
CA GLN A 55 -5.71 0.70 5.36
C GLN A 55 -6.84 -0.21 4.90
N GLU A 56 -6.57 -1.20 4.05
CA GLU A 56 -7.56 -2.22 3.68
C GLU A 56 -7.86 -3.20 4.83
N GLY A 57 -7.10 -3.12 5.93
CA GLY A 57 -7.33 -3.94 7.11
C GLY A 57 -7.06 -5.42 6.85
N ILE A 58 -6.15 -5.75 5.94
CA ILE A 58 -5.81 -7.15 5.65
C ILE A 58 -5.32 -7.86 6.92
N PHE A 59 -4.60 -7.13 7.78
CA PHE A 59 -4.17 -7.65 9.08
C PHE A 59 -5.33 -7.92 10.05
N ASP A 60 -6.47 -7.22 9.94
CA ASP A 60 -7.66 -7.49 10.76
C ASP A 60 -8.30 -8.82 10.35
N VAL A 61 -8.41 -9.09 9.04
CA VAL A 61 -8.94 -10.37 8.52
C VAL A 61 -8.02 -11.53 8.91
N THR A 62 -6.71 -11.35 8.78
CA THR A 62 -5.73 -12.35 9.20
C THR A 62 -5.80 -12.62 10.70
N SER A 63 -5.87 -11.56 11.52
CA SER A 63 -6.02 -11.67 12.98
C SER A 63 -7.32 -12.38 13.36
N TYR A 64 -8.42 -12.08 12.67
CA TYR A 64 -9.69 -12.80 12.83
C TYR A 64 -9.52 -14.29 12.58
N GLY A 65 -8.89 -14.67 11.46
CA GLY A 65 -8.68 -16.08 11.10
C GLY A 65 -7.93 -16.84 12.19
N PHE A 66 -6.84 -16.26 12.71
CA PHE A 66 -6.08 -16.85 13.81
C PHE A 66 -6.88 -16.96 15.11
N ARG A 67 -7.65 -15.93 15.49
CA ARG A 67 -8.47 -15.97 16.69
C ARG A 67 -9.58 -17.02 16.59
N LYS A 68 -10.26 -17.10 15.44
CA LYS A 68 -11.31 -18.09 15.21
C LYS A 68 -10.75 -19.51 15.21
N PHE A 69 -9.60 -19.72 14.57
CA PHE A 69 -8.90 -21.00 14.59
C PHE A 69 -8.52 -21.41 16.02
N ARG A 70 -7.94 -20.50 16.80
CA ARG A 70 -7.61 -20.74 18.22
C ARG A 70 -8.85 -21.09 19.04
N TYR A 71 -9.96 -20.37 18.83
CA TYR A 71 -11.23 -20.64 19.50
C TYR A 71 -11.78 -22.04 19.18
N GLN A 72 -11.72 -22.46 17.91
CA GLN A 72 -12.16 -23.80 17.50
C GLN A 72 -11.30 -24.91 18.10
N MET A 73 -10.00 -24.67 18.31
CA MET A 73 -9.09 -25.62 18.95
C MET A 73 -9.19 -25.67 20.47
N MET A 74 -9.90 -24.74 21.12
CA MET A 74 -10.09 -24.79 22.57
C MET A 74 -10.95 -25.99 22.99
N ARG A 75 -10.62 -26.59 24.13
CA ARG A 75 -11.44 -27.64 24.75
C ARG A 75 -12.87 -27.13 24.98
N LYS A 76 -13.88 -27.99 24.80
CA LYS A 76 -15.30 -27.63 25.01
C LYS A 76 -15.58 -26.98 26.38
N LYS A 77 -14.89 -27.40 27.44
CA LYS A 77 -14.96 -26.80 28.79
C LYS A 77 -14.45 -25.36 28.84
N ASN A 78 -13.57 -24.93 27.94
CA ASN A 78 -13.08 -23.55 27.96
C ASN A 78 -13.85 -22.69 26.96
N ARG A 79 -14.42 -23.31 25.92
CA ARG A 79 -15.10 -22.61 24.83
C ARG A 79 -16.35 -21.83 25.29
N HIS A 80 -17.16 -22.41 26.18
CA HIS A 80 -18.36 -21.75 26.72
C HIS A 80 -18.04 -20.49 27.55
N LEU A 81 -16.86 -20.41 28.15
CA LEU A 81 -16.42 -19.24 28.93
C LEU A 81 -16.12 -18.02 28.04
N TYR A 82 -15.82 -18.25 26.76
CA TYR A 82 -15.42 -17.22 25.79
C TYR A 82 -16.43 -17.05 24.65
N GLU A 83 -17.62 -17.61 24.79
CA GLU A 83 -18.61 -17.65 23.72
C GLU A 83 -19.19 -16.26 23.43
N GLU A 84 -19.37 -15.46 24.47
CA GLU A 84 -19.81 -14.07 24.42
C GLU A 84 -18.66 -13.06 24.27
N ASP A 85 -17.41 -13.51 24.41
CA ASP A 85 -16.26 -12.63 24.30
C ASP A 85 -15.90 -12.35 22.84
N ASP A 86 -16.13 -11.11 22.41
CA ASP A 86 -15.87 -10.65 21.04
C ASP A 86 -14.38 -10.68 20.66
N PHE A 87 -13.47 -10.66 21.63
CA PHE A 87 -12.03 -10.79 21.37
C PHE A 87 -11.65 -12.23 21.06
N TYR A 88 -12.13 -13.20 21.85
CA TYR A 88 -11.78 -14.62 21.69
C TYR A 88 -12.64 -15.35 20.65
N ASN A 89 -13.93 -15.01 20.54
CA ASN A 89 -14.86 -15.55 19.54
C ASN A 89 -15.39 -14.44 18.62
N PRO A 90 -14.54 -13.83 17.78
CA PRO A 90 -15.01 -12.78 16.90
C PRO A 90 -16.10 -13.31 15.97
N LYS A 91 -17.20 -12.56 15.86
CA LYS A 91 -18.38 -12.89 15.05
C LYS A 91 -18.30 -12.34 13.62
N SER A 92 -17.45 -11.34 13.39
CA SER A 92 -17.24 -10.74 12.07
C SER A 92 -15.74 -10.60 11.73
N PRO A 93 -15.35 -10.89 10.46
CA PRO A 93 -13.97 -10.83 10.01
C PRO A 93 -13.48 -9.43 9.64
N LYS A 94 -14.39 -8.49 9.38
CA LYS A 94 -14.06 -7.14 8.89
C LYS A 94 -14.80 -6.09 9.71
N ARG A 95 -14.10 -4.99 10.03
CA ARG A 95 -14.77 -3.76 10.45
C ARG A 95 -15.68 -3.28 9.31
N GLN A 96 -16.86 -2.76 9.64
CA GLN A 96 -17.86 -2.38 8.64
C GLN A 96 -17.38 -1.28 7.68
N HIS A 97 -16.43 -0.44 8.11
CA HIS A 97 -15.89 0.65 7.31
C HIS A 97 -14.38 0.73 7.44
N TYR A 98 -13.68 0.53 6.32
CA TYR A 98 -12.27 0.90 6.17
C TYR A 98 -12.20 2.12 5.25
N ALA A 99 -11.80 3.26 5.81
CA ALA A 99 -11.62 4.49 5.05
C ALA A 99 -10.25 4.46 4.34
N VAL A 100 -10.17 3.74 3.22
CA VAL A 100 -8.98 3.80 2.37
C VAL A 100 -8.90 5.19 1.75
N GLN A 101 -7.78 5.87 1.97
CA GLN A 101 -7.53 7.18 1.41
C GLN A 101 -7.52 7.08 -0.11
N SER A 102 -8.30 7.94 -0.76
CA SER A 102 -8.55 7.84 -2.21
C SER A 102 -7.31 8.10 -3.08
N TRP A 103 -6.22 8.61 -2.51
CA TRP A 103 -4.96 8.86 -3.21
C TRP A 103 -4.03 7.65 -3.30
N ILE A 104 -4.13 6.68 -2.38
CA ILE A 104 -3.15 5.59 -2.28
C ILE A 104 -3.17 4.68 -3.50
N LYS A 105 -4.36 4.25 -3.94
CA LYS A 105 -4.49 3.38 -5.12
C LYS A 105 -3.97 4.07 -6.38
N PRO A 106 -4.39 5.30 -6.72
CA PRO A 106 -3.82 6.04 -7.85
C PRO A 106 -2.29 6.24 -7.76
N THR A 107 -1.75 6.60 -6.60
CA THR A 107 -0.30 6.77 -6.41
C THR A 107 0.46 5.47 -6.65
N LEU A 108 -0.07 4.34 -6.17
CA LEU A 108 0.53 3.02 -6.43
C LEU A 108 0.55 2.68 -7.93
N PHE A 109 -0.57 2.87 -8.62
CA PHE A 109 -0.64 2.61 -10.07
C PHE A 109 0.28 3.55 -10.87
N ALA A 110 0.38 4.82 -10.47
CA ALA A 110 1.29 5.77 -11.11
C ALA A 110 2.76 5.36 -10.95
N ASN A 111 3.19 4.98 -9.74
CA ASN A 111 4.58 4.55 -9.52
C ASN A 111 4.91 3.24 -10.23
N LEU A 112 3.97 2.30 -10.33
CA LEU A 112 4.14 1.11 -11.19
C LEU A 112 4.31 1.49 -12.66
N THR A 113 3.54 2.47 -13.14
CA THR A 113 3.67 2.98 -14.50
C THR A 113 5.03 3.65 -14.72
N TYR A 114 5.54 4.40 -13.73
CA TYR A 114 6.87 5.01 -13.79
C TYR A 114 7.99 3.96 -13.85
N ILE A 115 7.87 2.85 -13.13
CA ILE A 115 8.83 1.74 -13.23
C ILE A 115 8.87 1.18 -14.66
N ILE A 116 7.71 0.91 -15.25
CA ILE A 116 7.61 0.42 -16.64
C ILE A 116 8.19 1.45 -17.61
N LEU A 117 7.86 2.73 -17.42
CA LEU A 117 8.39 3.82 -18.23
C LEU A 117 9.92 3.93 -18.13
N SER A 118 10.48 3.81 -16.92
CA SER A 118 11.93 3.79 -16.71
C SER A 118 12.60 2.64 -17.46
N PHE A 119 12.00 1.44 -17.49
CA PHE A 119 12.52 0.33 -18.29
C PHE A 119 12.49 0.65 -19.78
N ILE A 120 11.37 1.17 -20.31
CA ILE A 120 11.26 1.53 -21.73
C ILE A 120 12.31 2.58 -22.09
N LEU A 121 12.47 3.62 -21.26
CA LEU A 121 13.45 4.67 -21.48
C LEU A 121 14.89 4.16 -21.40
N ALA A 122 15.17 3.17 -20.55
CA ALA A 122 16.51 2.58 -20.46
C ALA A 122 16.95 1.91 -21.78
N PHE A 123 16.02 1.38 -22.59
CA PHE A 123 16.34 0.84 -23.93
C PHE A 123 16.57 1.91 -25.00
N THR A 124 16.32 3.17 -24.69
CA THR A 124 16.54 4.30 -25.62
C THR A 124 17.88 5.00 -25.42
N ILE A 125 18.70 4.52 -24.48
CA ILE A 125 20.05 5.01 -24.16
C ILE A 125 21.07 4.03 -24.71
#